data_AF-A0A7C1KLU0-F1
#
_entry.id   AF-A0A7C1KLU0-F1
#
_cell.length_a   1.000
_cell.length_b   1.000
_cell.length_c   1.000
_cell.angle_alpha   90.00
_cell.angle_beta   90.00
_cell.angle_gamma   90.00
#
_symmetry.space_group_name_H-M   'P 1'
#
loop_
_entity.id
_entity.type
_entity.pdbx_description
1 polymer ?
#
loop_
_entity_poly.entity_id
_entity_poly.type
_entity_poly.pdbx_seq_one_letter_code
_entity_poly.pdbx_strand_id
1 'polypeptide(L)'
;MGYTSEEFKEKALSSLYWFDRYVLGFNSATHPKKRGMEENPHREMCDFVQDWSSGKKKKLVCVPRKSLKTSCITVGYSLFELAHDPSMTVLIDSVERAIASSMLEQIRSITEKNEAFRGAFGDWVNKRGWGSHEITIKDKPSSMIKEPSIGTAGV
;
A
#
# COMPACT_ATOMS: atom_id res chain seq x y z
N MET A 1 -14.22 -10.37 14.57
CA MET A 1 -14.14 -8.97 15.02
C MET A 1 -15.43 -8.30 14.56
N GLY A 2 -16.17 -7.63 15.47
CA GLY A 2 -17.50 -7.09 15.22
C GLY A 2 -17.51 -5.65 14.72
N TYR A 3 -16.81 -5.36 13.63
CA TYR A 3 -16.95 -4.09 12.92
C TYR A 3 -17.94 -4.27 11.77
N THR A 4 -18.75 -3.24 11.50
CA THR A 4 -19.43 -3.10 10.21
C THR A 4 -18.40 -2.82 9.10
N SER A 5 -18.79 -2.98 7.83
CA SER A 5 -17.89 -2.72 6.70
C SER A 5 -17.41 -1.26 6.66
N GLU A 6 -18.28 -0.31 6.99
CA GLU A 6 -17.95 1.12 7.04
C GLU A 6 -16.99 1.44 8.18
N GLU A 7 -17.25 0.97 9.40
CA GLU A 7 -16.33 1.16 10.53
C GLU A 7 -14.94 0.54 10.26
N PHE A 8 -14.92 -0.62 9.60
CA PHE A 8 -13.67 -1.27 9.21
C PHE A 8 -12.88 -0.40 8.21
N LYS A 9 -13.56 0.17 7.21
CA LYS A 9 -12.97 1.06 6.22
C LYS A 9 -12.49 2.38 6.83
N GLU A 10 -13.29 3.01 7.69
CA GLU A 10 -12.88 4.23 8.41
C GLU A 10 -11.61 3.99 9.24
N LYS A 11 -11.57 2.86 9.96
CA LYS A 11 -10.39 2.49 10.74
C LYS A 11 -9.19 2.21 9.85
N ALA A 12 -9.40 1.54 8.72
CA ALA A 12 -8.38 1.30 7.70
C ALA A 12 -7.78 2.61 7.18
N LEU A 13 -8.59 3.63 6.95
CA LEU A 13 -8.13 4.93 6.45
C LEU A 13 -7.49 5.79 7.55
N SER A 14 -7.85 5.61 8.82
CA SER A 14 -7.31 6.42 9.92
C SER A 14 -5.82 6.20 10.25
N SER A 15 -5.24 5.05 9.89
CA SER A 15 -3.89 4.67 10.30
C SER A 15 -3.26 3.68 9.32
N LEU A 16 -2.15 4.07 8.71
CA LEU A 16 -1.34 3.22 7.84
C LEU A 16 -0.90 1.95 8.58
N TYR A 17 -0.50 2.07 9.85
CA TYR A 17 -0.14 0.92 10.66
C TYR A 17 -1.29 -0.10 10.77
N TRP A 18 -2.50 0.41 11.02
CA TRP A 18 -3.68 -0.45 11.15
C TRP A 18 -4.05 -1.06 9.79
N PHE A 19 -4.02 -0.26 8.72
CA PHE A 19 -4.23 -0.69 7.35
C PHE A 19 -3.30 -1.85 6.98
N ASP A 20 -2.00 -1.66 7.15
CA ASP A 20 -0.99 -2.66 6.83
C ASP A 20 -1.17 -3.94 7.64
N ARG A 21 -1.40 -3.79 8.95
CA ARG A 21 -1.50 -4.93 9.86
C ARG A 21 -2.77 -5.76 9.62
N TYR A 22 -3.91 -5.12 9.45
CA TYR A 22 -5.22 -5.79 9.47
C TYR A 22 -5.90 -5.90 8.10
N VAL A 23 -5.70 -4.94 7.21
CA VAL A 23 -6.23 -5.00 5.84
C VAL A 23 -5.26 -5.79 4.96
N LEU A 24 -3.99 -5.37 4.90
CA LEU A 24 -3.01 -6.02 4.03
C LEU A 24 -2.51 -7.36 4.59
N GLY A 25 -2.76 -7.60 5.87
CA GLY A 25 -2.40 -8.84 6.55
C GLY A 25 -0.91 -8.93 6.87
N PHE A 26 -0.20 -7.81 7.06
CA PHE A 26 1.18 -7.83 7.54
C PHE A 26 1.27 -8.06 9.07
N ASN A 27 0.46 -8.98 9.58
CA ASN A 27 0.44 -9.38 10.98
C ASN A 27 1.09 -10.77 11.17
N SER A 28 1.30 -11.15 12.43
CA SER A 28 1.94 -12.42 12.76
C SER A 28 1.07 -13.65 12.47
N ALA A 29 -0.25 -13.52 12.35
CA ALA A 29 -1.14 -14.65 12.12
C ALA A 29 -1.05 -15.20 10.67
N THR A 30 -0.73 -14.33 9.70
CA THR A 30 -0.63 -14.68 8.28
C THR A 30 0.78 -15.11 7.87
N HIS A 31 1.79 -14.87 8.71
CA HIS A 31 3.18 -15.16 8.38
C HIS A 31 3.61 -16.56 8.87
N PRO A 32 4.27 -17.40 8.04
CA PRO A 32 4.65 -18.77 8.40
C PRO A 32 5.50 -18.89 9.68
N LYS A 33 6.35 -17.88 9.94
CA LYS A 33 7.21 -17.82 11.14
C LYS A 33 6.59 -17.04 12.31
N LYS A 34 5.30 -16.74 12.27
CA LYS A 34 4.59 -15.89 13.25
C LYS A 34 5.25 -14.53 13.50
N ARG A 35 5.70 -13.87 12.42
CA ARG A 35 6.34 -12.54 12.46
C ARG A 35 5.48 -11.57 11.69
N GLY A 36 5.26 -10.38 12.23
CA GLY A 36 4.50 -9.34 11.54
C GLY A 36 4.87 -7.96 12.05
N MET A 37 4.08 -6.98 11.67
CA MET A 37 4.18 -5.64 12.19
C MET A 37 3.81 -5.61 13.68
N GLU A 38 4.79 -5.23 14.48
CA GLU A 38 4.65 -4.91 15.90
C GLU A 38 4.48 -3.42 16.12
N GLU A 39 3.90 -3.04 17.26
CA GLU A 39 3.66 -1.64 17.62
C GLU A 39 4.96 -0.83 17.63
N ASN A 40 6.01 -1.38 18.22
CA ASN A 40 7.37 -0.87 18.07
C ASN A 40 8.19 -1.87 17.23
N PRO A 41 8.85 -1.47 16.12
CA PRO A 41 9.02 -0.09 15.64
C PRO A 41 8.00 0.37 14.57
N HIS A 42 7.06 -0.49 14.15
CA HIS A 42 6.35 -0.23 12.90
C HIS A 42 5.26 0.83 13.01
N ARG A 43 4.61 1.00 14.17
CA ARG A 43 3.61 2.05 14.33
C ARG A 43 4.26 3.43 14.16
N GLU A 44 5.35 3.67 14.88
CA GLU A 44 6.11 4.92 14.78
C GLU A 44 6.58 5.19 13.34
N MET A 45 7.06 4.16 12.64
CA MET A 45 7.49 4.27 11.25
C MET A 45 6.32 4.64 10.31
N CYS A 46 5.16 4.00 10.47
CA CYS A 46 3.96 4.30 9.69
C CYS A 46 3.41 5.70 10.00
N ASP A 47 3.30 6.05 11.28
CA ASP A 47 2.85 7.37 11.74
C ASP A 47 3.75 8.48 11.18
N PHE A 48 5.08 8.27 11.21
CA PHE A 48 6.04 9.19 10.61
C PHE A 48 5.83 9.34 9.09
N VAL A 49 5.60 8.25 8.35
CA VAL A 49 5.45 8.30 6.89
C VAL A 49 4.11 8.90 6.45
N GLN A 50 3.02 8.64 7.18
CA GLN A 50 1.71 9.21 6.85
C GLN A 50 1.56 10.70 7.22
N ASP A 51 2.29 11.20 8.23
CA ASP A 51 2.10 12.58 8.73
C ASP A 51 2.78 13.66 7.86
N TRP A 52 2.03 14.34 7.01
CA TRP A 52 2.53 15.45 6.19
C TRP A 52 2.27 16.84 6.80
N SER A 53 1.75 16.92 8.03
CA SER A 53 1.36 18.19 8.67
C SER A 53 2.51 19.18 8.84
N SER A 54 3.75 18.70 8.90
CA SER A 54 4.96 19.54 8.95
C SER A 54 5.21 20.39 7.69
N GLY A 55 4.48 20.15 6.59
CA GLY A 55 4.66 20.84 5.31
C GLY A 55 5.92 20.41 4.53
N LYS A 56 6.70 19.46 5.06
CA LYS A 56 7.84 18.87 4.35
C LYS A 56 7.34 18.09 3.13
N LYS A 57 8.14 18.05 2.06
CA LYS A 57 7.82 17.30 0.82
C LYS A 57 8.57 15.97 0.69
N LYS A 58 9.49 15.69 1.62
CA LYS A 58 10.37 14.53 1.57
C LYS A 58 10.57 13.98 2.98
N LYS A 59 10.62 12.65 3.08
CA LYS A 59 10.90 11.91 4.30
C LYS A 59 11.99 10.86 4.01
N LEU A 60 12.81 10.59 5.01
CA LEU A 60 13.86 9.57 4.95
C LEU A 60 13.65 8.61 6.11
N VAL A 61 13.59 7.31 5.82
CA VAL A 61 13.43 6.26 6.82
C VAL A 61 14.67 5.36 6.82
N CYS A 62 15.42 5.40 7.92
CA CYS A 62 16.65 4.63 8.12
C CYS A 62 16.40 3.51 9.13
N VAL A 63 16.14 2.30 8.64
CA VAL A 63 15.90 1.12 9.50
C VAL A 63 16.69 -0.09 9.01
N PRO A 64 17.03 -1.06 9.90
CA PRO A 64 17.78 -2.25 9.55
C PRO A 64 17.15 -3.06 8.40
N ARG A 65 17.94 -3.94 7.79
CA ARG A 65 17.42 -4.94 6.84
C ARG A 65 16.42 -5.87 7.52
N LYS A 66 15.49 -6.43 6.74
CA LYS A 66 14.47 -7.42 7.19
C LYS A 66 13.52 -6.90 8.28
N SER A 67 13.20 -5.61 8.23
CA SER A 67 12.30 -4.89 9.16
C SER A 67 10.91 -4.62 8.58
N LEU A 68 10.52 -5.35 7.53
CA LEU A 68 9.25 -5.14 6.79
C LEU A 68 9.05 -3.74 6.17
N LYS A 69 10.06 -2.84 6.22
CA LYS A 69 9.94 -1.46 5.71
C LYS A 69 9.37 -1.36 4.30
N THR A 70 9.79 -2.22 3.38
CA THR A 70 9.33 -2.19 1.99
C THR A 70 7.86 -2.60 1.89
N SER A 71 7.44 -3.56 2.73
CA SER A 71 6.05 -4.01 2.76
C SER A 71 5.14 -2.91 3.29
N CYS A 72 5.43 -2.30 4.44
CA CYS A 72 4.54 -1.27 5.00
C CYS A 72 4.69 0.11 4.33
N ILE A 73 5.92 0.56 4.02
CA ILE A 73 6.14 1.90 3.44
C ILE A 73 5.96 1.90 1.93
N THR A 74 6.44 0.90 1.20
CA THR A 74 6.34 0.96 -0.27
C THR A 74 5.01 0.38 -0.73
N VAL A 75 4.68 -0.85 -0.35
CA VAL A 75 3.44 -1.50 -0.76
C VAL A 75 2.24 -0.91 -0.01
N GLY A 76 2.33 -0.87 1.31
CA GLY A 76 1.29 -0.38 2.22
C GLY A 76 0.88 1.04 1.96
N TYR A 77 1.83 1.96 2.07
CA TYR A 77 1.57 3.38 1.89
C TYR A 77 1.05 3.73 0.48
N SER A 78 1.54 3.06 -0.58
CA SER A 78 1.03 3.30 -1.94
C SER A 78 -0.45 2.96 -2.07
N LEU A 79 -0.88 1.83 -1.48
CA LEU A 79 -2.29 1.44 -1.45
C LEU A 79 -3.11 2.35 -0.53
N PHE A 80 -2.55 2.75 0.60
CA PHE A 80 -3.18 3.64 1.56
C PHE A 80 -3.47 5.02 0.94
N GLU A 81 -2.52 5.61 0.21
CA GLU A 81 -2.72 6.89 -0.49
C GLU A 81 -3.80 6.77 -1.57
N LEU A 82 -3.77 5.72 -2.38
CA LEU A 82 -4.81 5.48 -3.40
C LEU A 82 -6.19 5.21 -2.80
N ALA A 83 -6.25 4.63 -1.60
CA ALA A 83 -7.50 4.39 -0.89
C ALA A 83 -8.12 5.69 -0.34
N HIS A 84 -7.30 6.69 -0.05
CA HIS A 84 -7.73 8.04 0.31
C HIS A 84 -8.12 8.87 -0.91
N ASP A 85 -7.28 8.83 -1.94
CA ASP A 85 -7.45 9.60 -3.17
C ASP A 85 -7.13 8.75 -4.40
N PRO A 86 -8.16 8.23 -5.10
CA PRO A 86 -8.00 7.47 -6.33
C PRO A 86 -7.35 8.24 -7.48
N SER A 87 -7.27 9.58 -7.40
CA SER A 87 -6.66 10.42 -8.43
C SER A 87 -5.13 10.45 -8.34
N MET A 88 -4.56 10.05 -7.21
CA MET A 88 -3.12 10.03 -6.98
C MET A 88 -2.39 9.16 -8.00
N THR A 89 -1.13 9.52 -8.23
CA THR A 89 -0.18 8.78 -9.05
C THR A 89 1.07 8.52 -8.21
N VAL A 90 1.45 7.25 -8.10
CA VAL A 90 2.60 6.80 -7.32
C VAL A 90 3.68 6.27 -8.26
N LEU A 91 4.92 6.72 -8.08
CA LEU A 91 6.07 6.14 -8.76
C LEU A 91 6.90 5.35 -7.75
N ILE A 92 7.05 4.05 -7.98
CA ILE A 92 7.99 3.21 -7.24
C ILE A 92 9.31 3.23 -7.99
N ASP A 93 10.28 3.95 -7.45
CA ASP A 93 11.63 4.03 -7.98
C ASP A 93 12.61 3.21 -7.13
N SER A 94 13.55 2.55 -7.79
CA SER A 94 14.56 1.72 -7.13
C SER A 94 15.82 1.61 -7.99
N VAL A 95 16.91 1.10 -7.40
CA VAL A 95 18.19 0.97 -8.12
C VAL A 95 18.07 0.16 -9.42
N GLU A 96 17.25 -0.90 -9.42
CA GLU A 96 16.98 -1.74 -10.59
C GLU A 96 15.47 -1.82 -10.80
N ARG A 97 14.99 -1.58 -12.02
CA ARG A 97 13.52 -1.61 -12.30
C ARG A 97 12.85 -2.93 -11.92
N ALA A 98 13.60 -4.04 -11.93
CA ALA A 98 13.12 -5.35 -11.51
C ALA A 98 12.69 -5.37 -10.02
N ILE A 99 13.41 -4.64 -9.16
CA ILE A 99 13.08 -4.53 -7.72
C ILE A 99 11.76 -3.79 -7.55
N ALA A 100 11.58 -2.63 -8.20
CA ALA A 100 10.32 -1.90 -8.20
C ALA A 100 9.16 -2.75 -8.77
N SER A 101 9.40 -3.48 -9.86
CA SER A 101 8.38 -4.38 -10.46
C SER A 101 7.98 -5.51 -9.52
N SER A 102 8.90 -6.05 -8.70
CA SER A 102 8.55 -7.05 -7.68
C SER A 102 7.63 -6.50 -6.58
N MET A 103 7.80 -5.23 -6.22
CA MET A 103 6.91 -4.55 -5.26
C MET A 103 5.53 -4.30 -5.87
N LEU A 104 5.49 -3.91 -7.15
CA LEU A 104 4.25 -3.75 -7.90
C LEU A 104 3.47 -5.07 -8.02
N GLU A 105 4.16 -6.18 -8.23
CA GLU A 105 3.54 -7.52 -8.24
C GLU A 105 2.95 -7.89 -6.87
N GLN A 106 3.60 -7.48 -5.78
CA GLN A 106 3.05 -7.65 -4.44
C GLN A 106 1.77 -6.83 -4.24
N ILE A 107 1.75 -5.57 -4.71
CA ILE A 107 0.57 -4.70 -4.71
C ILE A 107 -0.57 -5.37 -5.49
N ARG A 108 -0.28 -5.86 -6.70
CA ARG A 108 -1.24 -6.57 -7.55
C ARG A 108 -1.85 -7.78 -6.85
N SER A 109 -1.00 -8.63 -6.29
CA SER A 109 -1.44 -9.83 -5.57
C SER A 109 -2.37 -9.49 -4.40
N ILE A 110 -2.08 -8.42 -3.66
CA ILE A 110 -2.93 -7.92 -2.57
C ILE A 110 -4.30 -7.48 -3.11
N THR A 111 -4.33 -6.60 -4.11
CA THR A 111 -5.60 -6.07 -4.64
C THR A 111 -6.47 -7.13 -5.31
N GLU A 112 -5.85 -8.15 -5.90
CA GLU A 112 -6.54 -9.25 -6.58
C GLU A 112 -7.07 -10.31 -5.59
N LYS A 113 -6.29 -10.64 -4.55
CA LYS A 113 -6.51 -11.87 -3.76
C LYS A 113 -6.81 -11.63 -2.28
N ASN A 114 -6.50 -10.46 -1.72
CA ASN A 114 -6.73 -10.19 -0.31
C ASN A 114 -8.21 -9.86 -0.06
N GLU A 115 -8.92 -10.78 0.59
CA GLU A 115 -10.36 -10.65 0.88
C GLU A 115 -10.68 -9.47 1.82
N ALA A 116 -9.81 -9.18 2.79
CA ALA A 116 -10.00 -8.04 3.70
C ALA A 116 -9.87 -6.70 2.96
N PHE A 117 -8.91 -6.61 2.03
CA PHE A 117 -8.77 -5.46 1.15
C PHE A 117 -9.99 -5.29 0.24
N ARG A 118 -10.39 -6.36 -0.46
CA ARG A 118 -11.54 -6.33 -1.38
C ARG A 118 -12.86 -6.06 -0.64
N GLY A 119 -13.00 -6.56 0.59
CA GLY A 119 -14.16 -6.31 1.43
C GLY A 119 -14.29 -4.85 1.87
N ALA A 120 -13.16 -4.16 2.10
CA ALA A 120 -13.15 -2.76 2.52
C ALA A 120 -13.19 -1.76 1.35
N PHE A 121 -12.53 -2.08 0.23
CA PHE A 121 -12.30 -1.14 -0.88
C PHE A 121 -12.89 -1.58 -2.21
N GLY A 122 -13.54 -2.74 -2.27
CA GLY A 122 -14.11 -3.30 -3.48
C GLY A 122 -13.08 -3.84 -4.46
N ASP A 123 -13.46 -3.93 -5.73
CA ASP A 123 -12.60 -4.45 -6.79
C ASP A 123 -11.92 -3.32 -7.55
N TRP A 124 -10.61 -3.18 -7.36
CA TRP A 124 -9.78 -2.17 -8.01
C TRP A 124 -9.29 -2.59 -9.40
N VAL A 125 -9.36 -3.89 -9.70
CA VAL A 125 -8.79 -4.44 -10.92
C VAL A 125 -9.72 -4.12 -12.09
N ASN A 126 -9.17 -3.53 -13.14
CA ASN A 126 -9.94 -3.23 -14.35
C ASN A 126 -10.13 -4.51 -15.20
N LYS A 127 -11.12 -4.52 -16.10
CA LYS A 127 -11.42 -5.69 -16.96
C LYS A 127 -10.27 -6.10 -17.90
N ARG A 128 -9.35 -5.19 -18.22
CA ARG A 128 -8.18 -5.46 -19.07
C ARG A 128 -7.00 -6.04 -18.29
N GLY A 129 -7.10 -6.10 -16.97
CA GLY A 129 -5.99 -6.45 -16.09
C GLY A 129 -4.92 -5.37 -16.01
N TRP A 130 -3.84 -5.69 -15.32
CA TRP A 130 -2.70 -4.79 -15.12
C TRP A 130 -1.43 -5.32 -15.77
N GLY A 131 -0.58 -4.41 -16.23
CA GLY A 131 0.71 -4.72 -16.83
C GLY A 131 1.78 -5.07 -15.79
N SER A 132 2.98 -5.40 -16.27
CA SER A 132 4.13 -5.76 -15.42
C SER A 132 4.82 -4.56 -14.76
N HIS A 133 4.60 -3.35 -15.29
CA HIS A 133 5.32 -2.15 -14.86
C HIS A 133 4.41 -0.99 -14.45
N GLU A 134 3.10 -1.13 -14.68
CA GLU A 134 2.12 -0.11 -14.36
C GLU A 134 0.76 -0.74 -14.04
N ILE A 135 0.05 -0.10 -13.11
CA ILE A 135 -1.32 -0.44 -12.75
C ILE A 135 -2.17 0.82 -12.78
N THR A 136 -3.43 0.68 -13.21
CA THR A 136 -4.44 1.74 -13.14
C THR A 136 -5.68 1.18 -12.46
N ILE A 137 -6.01 1.73 -11.30
CA ILE A 137 -7.18 1.28 -10.52
C ILE A 137 -8.46 1.74 -11.21
N LYS A 138 -9.51 0.94 -11.05
CA LYS A 138 -10.83 1.21 -11.66
C LYS A 138 -11.40 2.58 -11.28
N ASP A 139 -11.14 3.03 -10.06
CA ASP A 139 -11.71 4.25 -9.51
C ASP A 139 -10.90 5.51 -9.87
N LYS A 140 -9.83 5.38 -10.67
CA LYS A 140 -9.07 6.55 -11.13
C LYS A 140 -9.97 7.43 -12.04
N PRO A 141 -10.04 8.75 -11.81
CA PRO A 141 -10.86 9.64 -12.62
C PRO A 141 -10.50 9.59 -14.10
N SER A 142 -11.51 9.62 -14.97
CA SER A 142 -11.34 9.46 -16.42
C SER A 142 -10.45 10.55 -17.05
N SER A 143 -10.47 11.76 -16.49
CA SER A 143 -9.61 12.89 -16.90
C SER A 143 -8.11 12.64 -16.65
N MET A 144 -7.75 11.67 -15.80
CA MET A 144 -6.38 11.38 -15.38
C MET A 144 -5.87 10.00 -15.83
N ILE A 145 -6.61 9.29 -16.70
CA ILE A 145 -6.26 7.93 -17.17
C ILE A 145 -4.94 7.87 -17.96
N LYS A 146 -4.44 9.01 -18.47
CA LYS A 146 -3.16 9.04 -19.21
C LYS A 146 -1.97 8.59 -18.36
N GLU A 147 -2.03 8.84 -17.05
CA GLU A 147 -1.00 8.42 -16.10
C GLU A 147 -1.49 7.19 -15.32
N PRO A 148 -0.65 6.18 -15.08
CA PRO A 148 -1.03 5.05 -14.25
C PRO A 148 -1.32 5.48 -12.80
N SER A 149 -2.01 4.64 -12.03
CA SER A 149 -2.13 4.85 -10.57
C SER A 149 -0.80 4.54 -9.89
N ILE A 150 -0.12 3.47 -10.29
CA ILE A 150 1.23 3.15 -9.84
C ILE A 150 2.08 2.75 -11.03
N GLY A 151 3.25 3.36 -11.18
CA GLY A 151 4.28 3.00 -12.16
C GLY A 151 5.59 2.57 -11.49
N THR A 152 6.47 1.91 -12.26
CA THR A 152 7.81 1.52 -11.80
C THR A 152 8.92 2.13 -12.64
N ALA A 153 9.98 2.58 -11.95
CA ALA A 153 11.21 3.09 -12.53
C ALA A 153 12.44 2.43 -11.89
N GLY A 154 13.58 2.57 -12.58
CA GLY A 154 14.90 2.15 -12.12
C GLY A 154 15.92 2.24 -13.25
N VAL A 155 17.20 2.06 -12.91
CA VAL A 155 18.33 2.11 -13.84
C VAL A 155 18.51 0.76 -14.53
#